data_AF-A0A958VYY3-F1
#
_entry.id   AF-A0A958VYY3-F1
#
_cell.length_a   1.000
_cell.length_b   1.000
_cell.length_c   1.000
_cell.angle_alpha   90.00
_cell.angle_beta   90.00
_cell.angle_gamma   90.00
#
_symmetry.space_group_name_H-M   'P 1'
#
loop_
_entity.id
_entity.type
_entity.pdbx_description
1 polymer ?
#
loop_
_entity_poly.entity_id
_entity_poly.type
_entity_poly.pdbx_seq_one_letter_code
_entity_poly.pdbx_strand_id
1 'polypeptide(L)'
;MVIHKTFADFVLFLYVHMAYADGEYHPSEEKEILSKVKKLYPSESDPKKRLDDAIAQYKTVKKDDLRSVIHDTFQHFTQVKFTQKYKVYTDMYDIVHADGKVHEAEERALKELKEIIDVGSEVSHKQ
;
A
#
# COMPACT_ATOMS: atom_id res chain seq x y z
N MET A 1 9.17 -1.02 12.43
CA MET A 1 9.10 -2.49 12.40
C MET A 1 8.89 -2.96 10.95
N VAL A 2 9.57 -4.02 10.50
CA VAL A 2 9.37 -4.59 9.15
C VAL A 2 8.65 -5.93 9.26
N ILE A 3 7.49 -6.06 8.63
CA ILE A 3 6.65 -7.28 8.67
C ILE A 3 6.48 -7.97 7.32
N HIS A 4 6.93 -7.32 6.24
CA HIS A 4 6.75 -7.79 4.86
C HIS A 4 8.02 -8.49 4.37
N LYS A 5 7.86 -9.71 3.84
CA LYS A 5 8.98 -10.52 3.33
C LYS A 5 9.40 -10.12 1.91
N THR A 6 8.44 -9.67 1.11
CA THR A 6 8.68 -9.22 -0.26
C THR A 6 8.11 -7.82 -0.48
N PHE A 7 8.64 -7.11 -1.49
CA PHE A 7 8.10 -5.82 -1.86
C PHE A 7 6.64 -5.94 -2.34
N ALA A 8 6.28 -7.04 -3.02
CA ALA A 8 4.90 -7.27 -3.44
C ALA A 8 3.93 -7.36 -2.25
N ASP A 9 4.33 -8.05 -1.17
CA ASP A 9 3.53 -8.14 0.07
C ASP A 9 3.35 -6.77 0.72
N PHE A 10 4.41 -5.96 0.66
CA PHE A 10 4.32 -4.58 1.12
C PHE A 10 3.39 -3.72 0.25
N VAL A 11 3.44 -3.85 -1.08
CA VAL A 11 2.52 -3.13 -1.97
C VAL A 11 1.08 -3.55 -1.70
N LEU A 12 0.81 -4.84 -1.50
CA LEU A 12 -0.53 -5.31 -1.16
C LEU A 12 -1.01 -4.76 0.19
N PHE A 13 -0.14 -4.72 1.20
CA PHE A 13 -0.45 -4.09 2.49
C PHE A 13 -0.82 -2.61 2.32
N LEU A 14 -0.12 -1.88 1.45
CA LEU A 14 -0.42 -0.49 1.15
C LEU A 14 -1.79 -0.33 0.48
N TYR A 15 -2.15 -1.21 -0.45
CA TYR A 15 -3.47 -1.21 -1.07
C TYR A 15 -4.58 -1.40 -0.05
N VAL A 16 -4.40 -2.34 0.88
CA VAL A 16 -5.32 -2.54 2.00
C VAL A 16 -5.37 -1.32 2.92
N HIS A 17 -4.23 -0.71 3.24
CA HIS A 17 -4.19 0.47 4.09
C HIS A 17 -5.02 1.63 3.50
N MET A 18 -4.95 1.85 2.19
CA MET A 18 -5.71 2.89 1.51
C MET A 18 -7.20 2.62 1.50
N ALA A 19 -7.60 1.41 1.16
CA ALA A 19 -9.00 1.03 1.13
C ALA A 19 -9.63 0.92 2.53
N TYR A 20 -8.87 1.19 3.60
CA TYR A 20 -9.39 1.30 4.97
C TYR A 20 -9.11 2.70 5.55
N ALA A 21 -8.68 3.67 4.73
CA ALA A 21 -8.24 4.98 5.20
C ALA A 21 -9.40 5.80 5.80
N ASP A 22 -10.60 5.68 5.23
CA ASP A 22 -11.83 6.29 5.73
C ASP A 22 -12.55 5.44 6.80
N GLY A 23 -12.08 4.21 7.01
CA GLY A 23 -12.60 3.26 7.99
C GLY A 23 -13.68 2.33 7.44
N GLU A 24 -14.10 2.50 6.20
CA GLU A 24 -14.94 1.57 5.46
C GLU A 24 -14.07 0.78 4.45
N TYR A 25 -14.61 -0.29 3.87
CA TYR A 25 -13.91 -1.07 2.83
C TYR A 25 -14.93 -1.38 1.75
N HIS A 26 -14.84 -0.66 0.64
CA HIS A 26 -15.88 -0.69 -0.38
C HIS A 26 -15.68 -1.83 -1.38
N PRO A 27 -16.76 -2.45 -1.89
CA PRO A 27 -16.66 -3.51 -2.90
C PRO A 27 -15.97 -3.08 -4.22
N SER A 28 -16.04 -1.79 -4.57
CA SER A 28 -15.34 -1.18 -5.71
C SER A 28 -13.82 -1.22 -5.52
N GLU A 29 -13.35 -0.88 -4.32
CA GLU A 29 -11.94 -0.93 -3.96
C GLU A 29 -11.43 -2.36 -3.90
N GLU A 30 -12.20 -3.29 -3.32
CA GLU A 30 -11.86 -4.73 -3.33
C GLU A 30 -11.62 -5.22 -4.76
N LYS A 31 -12.52 -4.85 -5.69
CA LYS A 31 -12.42 -5.26 -7.09
C LYS A 31 -11.16 -4.69 -7.76
N GLU A 32 -10.85 -3.42 -7.50
CA GLU A 32 -9.67 -2.76 -8.04
C GLU A 32 -8.38 -3.38 -7.48
N ILE A 33 -8.34 -3.60 -6.16
CA ILE A 33 -7.22 -4.27 -5.48
C ILE A 33 -7.03 -5.68 -6.03
N LEU A 34 -8.09 -6.49 -6.18
CA LEU A 34 -8.00 -7.83 -6.76
C LEU A 34 -7.42 -7.81 -8.19
N SER A 35 -7.76 -6.78 -8.98
CA SER A 35 -7.19 -6.60 -10.32
C SER A 35 -5.67 -6.36 -10.26
N LYS A 36 -5.20 -5.59 -9.26
CA LYS A 36 -3.79 -5.28 -9.04
C LYS A 36 -3.05 -6.44 -8.37
N VAL A 37 -3.68 -7.23 -7.50
CA VAL A 37 -3.10 -8.46 -6.90
C VAL A 37 -2.71 -9.46 -7.99
N LYS A 38 -3.57 -9.67 -8.98
CA LYS A 38 -3.25 -10.56 -10.13
C LYS A 38 -2.02 -10.13 -10.90
N LYS A 39 -1.75 -8.81 -10.96
CA LYS A 39 -0.55 -8.25 -11.61
C LYS A 39 0.68 -8.35 -10.70
N LEU A 40 0.51 -8.17 -9.38
CA LEU A 40 1.58 -8.31 -8.38
C LEU A 40 2.05 -9.76 -8.25
N TYR A 41 1.13 -10.72 -8.36
CA TYR A 41 1.39 -12.14 -8.19
C TYR A 41 0.82 -12.93 -9.39
N PRO A 42 1.47 -12.88 -10.57
CA PRO A 42 0.97 -13.54 -11.78
C PRO A 42 0.90 -15.07 -11.68
N SER A 43 1.62 -15.66 -10.73
CA SER A 43 1.64 -17.11 -10.47
C SER A 43 0.74 -17.54 -9.31
N GLU A 44 0.02 -16.61 -8.67
CA GLU A 44 -0.87 -16.93 -7.56
C GLU A 44 -2.16 -17.57 -8.06
N SER A 45 -2.53 -18.70 -7.47
CA SER A 45 -3.72 -19.46 -7.86
C SER A 45 -4.99 -18.92 -7.21
N ASP A 46 -4.86 -18.27 -6.05
CA ASP A 46 -5.97 -17.65 -5.33
C ASP A 46 -5.66 -16.20 -4.89
N PRO A 47 -5.88 -15.23 -5.79
CA PRO A 47 -5.70 -13.80 -5.49
C PRO A 47 -6.59 -13.31 -4.35
N LYS A 48 -7.76 -13.92 -4.13
CA LYS A 48 -8.68 -13.49 -3.09
C LYS A 48 -8.18 -13.91 -1.72
N LYS A 49 -7.76 -15.17 -1.57
CA LYS A 49 -7.13 -15.64 -0.34
C LYS A 49 -5.92 -14.79 0.05
N ARG A 50 -5.10 -14.41 -0.92
CA ARG A 50 -3.94 -13.54 -0.68
C ARG A 50 -4.34 -12.16 -0.17
N LEU A 51 -5.41 -11.59 -0.72
CA LEU A 51 -5.98 -10.33 -0.23
C LEU A 51 -6.55 -10.48 1.20
N ASP A 52 -7.28 -11.56 1.47
CA ASP A 52 -7.84 -11.85 2.79
C ASP A 52 -6.73 -12.01 3.85
N ASP A 53 -5.64 -12.70 3.52
CA ASP A 53 -4.46 -12.84 4.38
C ASP A 53 -3.80 -11.49 4.67
N ALA A 54 -3.71 -10.61 3.66
CA ALA A 54 -3.17 -9.25 3.81
C ALA A 54 -4.08 -8.36 4.67
N ILE A 55 -5.40 -8.46 4.51
CA ILE A 55 -6.38 -7.77 5.36
C ILE A 55 -6.26 -8.26 6.80
N ALA A 56 -6.14 -9.57 7.02
CA ALA A 56 -5.93 -10.13 8.33
C ALA A 56 -4.64 -9.59 8.96
N GLN A 57 -3.53 -9.60 8.23
CA GLN A 57 -2.25 -9.04 8.69
C GLN A 57 -2.38 -7.54 9.03
N TYR A 58 -3.01 -6.75 8.16
CA TYR A 58 -3.23 -5.31 8.38
C TYR A 58 -3.99 -5.04 9.69
N LYS A 59 -5.06 -5.80 9.96
CA LYS A 59 -5.87 -5.68 11.18
C LYS A 59 -5.11 -6.04 12.46
N THR A 60 -3.99 -6.75 12.38
CA THR A 60 -3.13 -7.01 13.55
C THR A 60 -2.19 -5.87 13.91
N VAL A 61 -1.97 -4.93 12.98
CA VAL A 61 -1.10 -3.77 13.20
C VAL A 61 -1.89 -2.68 13.91
N LYS A 62 -1.32 -2.11 14.98
CA LYS A 62 -1.96 -0.99 15.68
C LYS A 62 -1.93 0.24 14.76
N LYS A 63 -3.01 1.03 14.78
CA LYS A 63 -3.13 2.24 13.96
C LYS A 63 -1.94 3.19 14.15
N ASP A 64 -1.50 3.38 15.38
CA ASP A 64 -0.35 4.25 15.71
C ASP A 64 0.98 3.75 15.15
N ASP A 65 1.09 2.43 14.90
CA ASP A 65 2.30 1.81 14.36
C ASP A 65 2.32 1.83 12.82
N LEU A 66 1.18 2.02 12.14
CA LEU A 66 1.05 1.92 10.68
C LEU A 66 2.06 2.80 9.94
N ARG A 67 2.18 4.07 10.33
CA ARG A 67 3.13 5.02 9.73
C ARG A 67 4.57 4.52 9.85
N SER A 68 4.95 4.00 11.01
CA SER A 68 6.29 3.47 11.25
C SER A 68 6.56 2.20 10.44
N VAL A 69 5.56 1.31 10.31
CA VAL A 69 5.66 0.08 9.52
C VAL A 69 5.85 0.40 8.05
N ILE A 70 5.07 1.35 7.52
CA ILE A 70 5.16 1.77 6.11
C ILE A 70 6.54 2.38 5.83
N HIS A 71 6.96 3.34 6.66
CA HIS A 71 8.27 3.99 6.54
C HIS A 71 9.42 2.99 6.60
N ASP A 72 9.47 2.16 7.64
CA ASP A 72 10.58 1.23 7.85
C ASP A 72 10.62 0.14 6.77
N THR A 73 9.46 -0.27 6.25
CA THR A 73 9.42 -1.24 5.15
C THR A 73 9.92 -0.61 3.83
N PHE A 74 9.60 0.66 3.55
CA PHE A 74 10.18 1.38 2.40
C PHE A 74 11.70 1.51 2.51
N GLN A 75 12.22 1.74 3.72
CA GLN A 75 13.67 1.77 3.97
C GLN A 75 14.31 0.38 3.89
N HIS A 76 13.59 -0.68 4.26
CA HIS A 76 14.09 -2.05 4.13
C HIS A 76 14.31 -2.43 2.65
N PHE A 77 13.40 -2.02 1.76
CA PHE A 77 13.50 -2.28 0.33
C PHE A 77 14.25 -1.16 -0.43
N THR A 78 15.47 -0.82 0.00
CA THR A 78 16.31 0.24 -0.63
C THR A 78 16.59 0.02 -2.12
N GLN A 79 16.69 -1.24 -2.54
CA GLN A 79 16.94 -1.64 -3.92
C GLN A 79 15.77 -1.34 -4.88
N VAL A 80 14.60 -1.01 -4.36
CA VAL A 80 13.43 -0.65 -5.17
C VAL A 80 13.60 0.77 -5.69
N LYS A 81 13.57 0.92 -7.01
CA LYS A 81 13.77 2.21 -7.67
C LYS A 81 12.65 3.17 -7.32
N PHE A 82 12.95 4.46 -7.29
CA PHE A 82 11.96 5.52 -7.10
C PHE A 82 10.76 5.39 -8.05
N THR A 83 10.99 5.05 -9.31
CA THR A 83 9.91 4.82 -10.30
C THR A 83 8.96 3.69 -9.91
N GLN A 84 9.45 2.65 -9.24
CA GLN A 84 8.61 1.58 -8.72
C GLN A 84 7.83 2.06 -7.49
N LYS A 85 8.44 2.85 -6.60
CA LYS A 85 7.75 3.45 -5.45
C LYS A 85 6.65 4.43 -5.89
N TYR A 86 6.92 5.26 -6.89
CA TYR A 86 5.94 6.18 -7.47
C TYR A 86 4.80 5.47 -8.17
N LYS A 87 5.06 4.32 -8.82
CA LYS A 87 4.01 3.48 -9.38
C LYS A 87 3.02 3.02 -8.30
N VAL A 88 3.51 2.65 -7.12
CA VAL A 88 2.66 2.28 -5.98
C VAL A 88 1.76 3.43 -5.57
N TYR A 89 2.28 4.66 -5.53
CA TYR A 89 1.46 5.86 -5.28
C TYR A 89 0.34 6.02 -6.33
N THR A 90 0.67 5.88 -7.62
CA THR A 90 -0.35 5.93 -8.69
C THR A 90 -1.39 4.82 -8.55
N ASP A 91 -0.95 3.60 -8.24
CA ASP A 91 -1.85 2.46 -8.05
C ASP A 91 -2.81 2.70 -6.87
N MET A 92 -2.35 3.34 -5.80
CA MET A 92 -3.18 3.72 -4.64
C MET A 92 -4.16 4.83 -4.95
N TYR A 93 -3.76 5.81 -5.75
CA TYR A 93 -4.66 6.84 -6.26
C TYR A 93 -5.82 6.21 -7.04
N ASP A 94 -5.53 5.25 -7.92
CA ASP A 94 -6.58 4.56 -8.69
C ASP A 94 -7.56 3.77 -7.80
N ILE A 95 -7.08 3.17 -6.70
CA ILE A 95 -7.90 2.37 -5.79
C ILE A 95 -8.95 3.25 -5.10
N VAL A 96 -8.52 4.34 -4.47
CA VAL A 96 -9.45 5.23 -3.73
C VAL A 96 -10.39 5.97 -4.67
N HIS A 97 -10.00 6.21 -5.93
CA HIS A 97 -10.88 6.82 -6.93
C HIS A 97 -11.80 5.81 -7.63
N ALA A 98 -11.76 4.51 -7.28
CA ALA A 98 -12.47 3.47 -8.03
C ALA A 98 -14.01 3.62 -7.99
N ASP A 99 -14.55 4.27 -6.96
CA ASP A 99 -15.98 4.55 -6.81
C ASP A 99 -16.39 5.95 -7.35
N GLY A 100 -15.41 6.73 -7.81
CA GLY A 100 -15.59 8.09 -8.32
C GLY A 100 -15.71 9.18 -7.25
N LYS A 101 -15.49 8.87 -5.98
CA LYS A 101 -15.42 9.82 -4.88
C LYS A 101 -14.09 9.67 -4.16
N VAL A 102 -13.61 10.75 -3.56
CA VAL A 102 -12.49 10.67 -2.64
C VAL A 102 -12.86 11.45 -1.39
N HIS A 103 -12.73 10.79 -0.26
CA HIS A 103 -12.96 11.33 1.05
C HIS A 103 -11.68 12.00 1.59
N GLU A 104 -11.84 12.99 2.47
CA GLU A 104 -10.70 13.73 3.06
C GLU A 104 -9.69 12.80 3.75
N ALA A 105 -10.16 11.66 4.29
CA ALA A 105 -9.31 10.66 4.93
C ALA A 105 -8.38 9.95 3.93
N GLU A 106 -8.89 9.65 2.74
CA GLU A 106 -8.13 9.01 1.65
C GLU A 106 -7.13 9.99 1.05
N GLU A 107 -7.52 11.26 0.83
CA GLU A 107 -6.58 12.31 0.41
C GLU A 107 -5.45 12.47 1.42
N ARG A 108 -5.76 12.43 2.72
CA ARG A 108 -4.75 12.50 3.78
C ARG A 108 -3.82 11.30 3.73
N ALA A 109 -4.33 10.08 3.60
CA ALA A 109 -3.52 8.87 3.52
C ALA A 109 -2.61 8.87 2.28
N LEU A 110 -3.11 9.33 1.12
CA LEU A 110 -2.29 9.53 -0.09
C LEU A 110 -1.16 10.54 0.14
N LYS A 111 -1.47 11.65 0.80
CA LYS A 111 -0.47 12.69 1.10
C LYS A 111 0.62 12.16 2.05
N GLU A 112 0.24 11.46 3.11
CA GLU A 112 1.18 10.86 4.06
C GLU A 112 2.09 9.84 3.37
N LEU A 113 1.54 9.01 2.47
CA LEU A 113 2.34 8.08 1.69
C LEU A 113 3.35 8.81 0.80
N LYS A 114 2.91 9.87 0.10
CA LYS A 114 3.79 10.66 -0.75
C LYS A 114 4.96 11.23 0.05
N GLU A 115 4.69 11.80 1.22
CA GLU A 115 5.72 12.30 2.12
C GLU A 115 6.70 11.19 2.53
N ILE A 116 6.23 9.99 2.83
CA ILE A 116 7.11 8.85 3.18
C ILE A 116 7.99 8.45 1.98
N ILE A 117 7.44 8.40 0.77
CA ILE A 117 8.20 8.06 -0.45
C ILE A 117 9.25 9.13 -0.74
N ASP A 118 8.87 10.41 -0.64
CA ASP A 118 9.76 11.55 -0.90
C ASP A 118 10.91 11.59 0.13
N VAL A 119 10.62 11.48 1.43
CA VAL A 119 11.65 11.39 2.49
C VAL A 119 12.57 10.18 2.28
N GLY A 120 11.99 9.02 1.95
CA GLY A 120 12.76 7.81 1.65
C GLY A 120 13.66 7.95 0.42
N SER A 121 13.35 8.86 -0.50
CA SER A 121 14.15 9.14 -1.70
C SER A 121 15.31 10.11 -1.43
N GLU A 122 15.12 11.11 -0.57
CA GLU A 122 16.18 12.04 -0.18
C GLU A 122 17.32 11.36 0.60
N VAL A 123 16.99 10.36 1.43
CA VAL A 123 17.98 9.57 2.19
C VAL A 123 18.83 8.70 1.26
N SER A 124 18.26 8.19 0.15
CA SER A 124 19.00 7.41 -0.85
C SER A 124 19.95 8.24 -1.73
N HIS A 125 19.81 9.57 -1.76
CA HIS A 125 20.66 10.46 -2.55
C HIS A 125 21.83 11.10 -1.77
N LYS A 126 21.92 10.87 -0.45
CA LYS A 126 23.00 11.39 0.41
C LYS A 126 24.08 10.36 0.79
N GLN A 127 24.14 9.20 0.13
CA GLN A 127 25.19 8.19 0.34
C GLN A 127 26.11 8.08 -0.86
#